data_AF-U7P2C4-F1
#
_entry.id   AF-U7P2C4-F1
#
_cell.length_a   1.000
_cell.length_b   1.000
_cell.length_c   1.000
_cell.angle_alpha   90.00
_cell.angle_beta   90.00
_cell.angle_gamma   90.00
#
_symmetry.space_group_name_H-M   'P 1'
#
loop_
_entity.id
_entity.type
_entity.pdbx_description
1 polymer ?
#
loop_
_entity_poly.entity_id
_entity_poly.type
_entity_poly.pdbx_seq_one_letter_code
_entity_poly.pdbx_strand_id
1 'polypeptide(L)'
;MVEAVLPGGLDMSGATWLGCALVLALGAFVQRATGFGLAVVGAPLLLMLEPRLVPVVLVVFGFTVALTTLGHYRHEVNLAEIGMALAGRVPGNALGLLV
;
A
#
# COMPACT_ATOMS: atom_id res chain seq x y z
N MET A 1 17.90 -7.82 9.46
CA MET A 1 16.65 -8.02 10.23
C MET A 1 15.46 -8.24 9.28
N VAL A 2 15.54 -9.22 8.36
CA VAL A 2 14.44 -9.60 7.43
C VAL A 2 14.13 -11.12 7.51
N GLU A 3 14.96 -11.91 8.20
CA GLU A 3 14.86 -13.38 8.30
C GLU A 3 13.90 -13.90 9.39
N ALA A 4 12.86 -13.14 9.78
CA ALA A 4 11.93 -13.56 10.85
C ALA A 4 10.46 -13.65 10.41
N VAL A 5 10.19 -13.66 9.10
CA VAL A 5 8.83 -13.62 8.55
C VAL A 5 8.22 -15.02 8.35
N LEU A 6 9.01 -16.10 8.32
CA LEU A 6 8.49 -17.45 8.07
C LEU A 6 9.16 -18.52 8.94
N PRO A 7 8.54 -18.87 10.08
CA PRO A 7 8.43 -20.30 10.41
C PRO A 7 7.05 -20.75 10.92
N GLY A 8 5.96 -19.98 10.72
CA GLY A 8 4.61 -20.43 11.13
C GLY A 8 3.43 -19.47 10.87
N GLY A 9 3.46 -18.69 9.79
CA GLY A 9 2.63 -17.47 9.66
C GLY A 9 1.27 -17.59 8.96
N LEU A 10 0.77 -18.78 8.64
CA LEU A 10 -0.49 -18.96 7.90
C LEU A 10 -1.61 -19.67 8.69
N ASP A 11 -1.44 -19.91 10.00
CA ASP A 11 -2.48 -20.47 10.87
C ASP A 11 -3.47 -19.38 11.34
N MET A 12 -4.02 -18.63 10.39
CA MET A 12 -5.05 -17.62 10.64
C MET A 12 -6.42 -18.19 10.27
N SER A 13 -7.40 -18.03 11.17
CA SER A 13 -8.80 -18.39 10.93
C SER A 13 -9.29 -17.84 9.57
N GLY A 14 -10.02 -18.66 8.80
CA GLY A 14 -10.55 -18.24 7.50
C GLY A 14 -11.42 -16.97 7.56
N ALA A 15 -12.03 -16.69 8.72
CA ALA A 15 -12.76 -15.45 8.96
C ALA A 15 -11.85 -14.21 8.93
N THR A 16 -10.61 -14.30 9.43
CA THR A 16 -9.64 -13.20 9.41
C THR A 16 -9.20 -12.89 7.97
N TRP A 17 -8.98 -13.92 7.16
CA TRP A 17 -8.69 -13.76 5.74
C TRP A 17 -9.84 -13.07 5.00
N LEU A 18 -11.07 -13.47 5.27
CA LEU A 18 -12.26 -12.86 4.67
C LEU A 18 -12.42 -11.40 5.10
N GLY A 19 -12.13 -11.10 6.38
CA GLY A 19 -12.13 -9.75 6.92
C GLY A 19 -11.12 -8.84 6.22
N CYS A 20 -9.87 -9.30 6.08
CA CYS A 20 -8.82 -8.56 5.35
C CYS A 20 -9.22 -8.32 3.89
N ALA A 21 -9.78 -9.32 3.20
CA ALA A 21 -10.23 -9.18 1.82
C ALA A 21 -11.35 -8.14 1.67
N LEU A 22 -12.33 -8.12 2.58
CA LEU A 22 -13.42 -7.14 2.57
C LEU A 22 -12.92 -5.72 2.82
N VAL A 23 -12.01 -5.54 3.78
CA VAL A 23 -11.38 -4.24 4.06
C VAL A 23 -10.61 -3.73 2.84
N LEU A 24 -9.85 -4.60 2.18
CA LEU A 24 -9.12 -4.25 0.95
C LEU A 24 -10.05 -3.94 -0.21
N ALA A 25 -11.15 -4.69 -0.36
CA ALA A 25 -12.16 -4.44 -1.38
C ALA A 25 -12.85 -3.08 -1.17
N LEU A 26 -13.20 -2.75 0.08
CA LEU A 26 -13.78 -1.45 0.44
C LEU A 26 -12.78 -0.31 0.18
N GLY A 27 -11.55 -0.47 0.63
CA GLY A 27 -10.48 0.51 0.39
C GLY A 27 -10.24 0.73 -1.11
N ALA A 28 -10.21 -0.33 -1.91
CA ALA A 28 -10.07 -0.24 -3.37
C ALA A 28 -11.30 0.38 -4.06
N PHE A 29 -12.51 0.17 -3.51
CA PHE A 29 -13.72 0.82 -3.99
C PHE A 29 -13.67 2.33 -3.76
N VAL A 30 -13.34 2.77 -2.54
CA VAL A 30 -13.18 4.20 -2.22
C VAL A 30 -12.03 4.80 -3.03
N GLN A 31 -10.92 4.07 -3.21
CA GLN A 31 -9.80 4.48 -4.06
C GLN A 31 -10.22 4.76 -5.50
N ARG A 32 -11.13 3.98 -6.09
CA ARG A 32 -11.64 4.26 -7.44
C ARG A 32 -12.55 5.48 -7.49
N ALA A 33 -13.28 5.77 -6.42
CA ALA A 33 -14.16 6.93 -6.34
C ALA A 33 -13.42 8.25 -6.03
N THR A 34 -12.37 8.21 -5.21
CA THR A 34 -11.67 9.42 -4.71
C THR A 34 -10.21 9.54 -5.15
N GLY A 35 -9.58 8.48 -5.64
CA GLY A 35 -8.17 8.46 -6.01
C GLY A 35 -7.17 8.22 -4.88
N PHE A 36 -7.60 8.07 -3.61
CA PHE A 36 -6.69 7.83 -2.46
C PHE A 36 -7.27 6.98 -1.28
N GLY A 37 -8.49 6.45 -1.43
CA GLY A 37 -9.22 5.73 -0.38
C GLY A 37 -8.61 4.44 0.18
N LEU A 38 -7.71 3.77 -0.54
CA LEU A 38 -7.18 2.46 -0.09
C LEU A 38 -6.36 2.61 1.18
N ALA A 39 -5.47 3.59 1.25
CA ALA A 39 -4.66 3.82 2.45
C ALA A 39 -5.48 4.43 3.59
N VAL A 40 -6.44 5.30 3.26
CA VAL A 40 -7.25 6.01 4.26
C VAL A 40 -8.25 5.10 4.97
N VAL A 41 -8.85 4.16 4.23
CA VAL A 41 -9.80 3.21 4.80
C VAL A 41 -9.09 1.92 5.23
N GLY A 42 -8.15 1.43 4.43
CA GLY A 42 -7.45 0.18 4.67
C GLY A 42 -6.52 0.21 5.86
N ALA A 43 -5.76 1.30 6.07
CA ALA A 43 -4.80 1.39 7.18
C ALA A 43 -5.43 1.26 8.57
N PRO A 44 -6.45 2.05 8.96
CA PRO A 44 -7.04 1.95 10.30
C PRO A 44 -7.75 0.61 10.53
N LEU A 45 -8.43 0.08 9.51
CA LEU A 45 -9.14 -1.19 9.63
C LEU A 45 -8.18 -2.39 9.74
N LEU A 46 -7.10 -2.40 8.97
CA LEU A 46 -6.06 -3.43 9.09
C LEU A 46 -5.28 -3.30 10.41
N LEU A 47 -5.08 -2.07 10.92
CA LEU A 47 -4.46 -1.86 12.23
C LEU A 47 -5.29 -2.50 13.37
N MET A 48 -6.63 -2.49 13.26
CA MET A 48 -7.51 -3.11 14.25
C MET A 48 -7.54 -4.65 14.16
N LEU A 49 -7.26 -5.23 12.98
CA LEU A 49 -7.25 -6.68 12.77
C LEU A 49 -5.88 -7.30 13.02
N GLU A 50 -4.87 -6.87 12.26
CA GLU A 50 -3.53 -7.43 12.30
C GLU A 50 -2.51 -6.33 11.92
N PRO A 51 -1.98 -5.59 12.90
CA PRO A 51 -1.15 -4.41 12.65
C PRO A 51 0.16 -4.74 11.92
N ARG A 52 0.63 -6.00 11.98
CA ARG A 52 1.85 -6.45 11.30
C ARG A 52 1.70 -6.50 9.77
N LEU A 53 0.48 -6.73 9.28
CA LEU A 53 0.19 -6.83 7.84
C LEU A 53 -0.02 -5.48 7.17
N VAL A 54 -0.30 -4.43 7.96
CA VAL A 54 -0.59 -3.07 7.49
C VAL A 54 0.46 -2.54 6.52
N PRO A 55 1.76 -2.44 6.87
CA PRO A 55 2.76 -1.88 5.97
C PRO A 55 2.92 -2.69 4.68
N VAL A 56 2.93 -4.02 4.76
CA VAL A 56 3.14 -4.89 3.59
C VAL A 56 1.96 -4.80 2.63
N VAL A 57 0.74 -4.96 3.14
CA VAL A 57 -0.47 -5.00 2.32
C VAL A 57 -0.73 -3.64 1.67
N LEU A 58 -0.58 -2.55 2.41
CA LEU A 58 -0.77 -1.20 1.85
C LEU A 58 0.25 -0.86 0.77
N VAL A 59 1.52 -1.25 0.95
CA VAL A 59 2.56 -1.01 -0.06
C VAL A 59 2.27 -1.82 -1.32
N VAL A 60 1.96 -3.11 -1.21
CA VAL A 60 1.72 -3.99 -2.36
C VAL A 60 0.47 -3.55 -3.14
N PHE A 61 -0.65 -3.34 -2.45
CA PHE A 61 -1.89 -2.91 -3.10
C PHE A 61 -1.80 -1.47 -3.61
N GLY A 62 -1.20 -0.56 -2.85
CA GLY A 62 -0.98 0.82 -3.26
C GLY A 62 -0.10 0.91 -4.51
N PHE A 63 0.96 0.11 -4.59
CA PHE A 63 1.81 0.00 -5.77
C PHE A 63 1.04 -0.55 -6.98
N THR A 64 0.22 -1.59 -6.78
CA THR A 64 -0.62 -2.17 -7.85
C THR A 64 -1.60 -1.15 -8.42
N VAL A 65 -2.25 -0.36 -7.54
CA VAL A 65 -3.14 0.74 -7.97
C VAL A 65 -2.35 1.80 -8.72
N ALA A 66 -1.19 2.22 -8.22
CA ALA A 66 -0.34 3.21 -8.88
C ALA A 66 0.07 2.76 -10.30
N LEU A 67 0.45 1.49 -10.47
CA LEU A 67 0.75 0.91 -11.78
C LEU A 67 -0.48 0.90 -12.71
N THR A 68 -1.66 0.58 -12.17
CA THR A 68 -2.91 0.56 -12.94
C THR A 68 -3.26 1.97 -13.41
N THR A 69 -3.17 2.97 -12.53
CA THR A 69 -3.36 4.39 -12.85
C THR A 69 -2.34 4.86 -13.87
N LEU A 70 -1.05 4.54 -13.67
CA LEU A 70 0.02 4.89 -14.60
C LEU A 70 -0.22 4.31 -16.00
N GLY A 71 -0.71 3.07 -16.08
CA GLY A 71 -1.07 2.42 -17.35
C GLY A 71 -2.28 3.05 -18.03
N HIS A 72 -3.28 3.49 -17.26
CA HIS A 72 -4.49 4.11 -17.79
C HIS A 72 -4.24 5.54 -18.30
N TYR A 73 -3.48 6.34 -17.55
CA TYR A 73 -3.19 7.75 -17.86
C TYR A 73 -1.84 7.98 -18.54
N ARG A 74 -1.19 6.93 -19.04
CA ARG A 74 0.17 6.96 -19.60
C ARG A 74 0.45 8.06 -20.63
N HIS A 75 -0.58 8.56 -21.33
CA HIS A 75 -0.44 9.58 -22.36
C HIS A 75 -0.35 11.00 -21.78
N GLU A 76 -0.92 11.23 -20.60
CA GLU A 76 -0.91 12.53 -19.91
C GLU A 76 0.18 12.60 -18.83
N VAL A 77 0.85 11.48 -18.56
CA VAL A 77 1.86 11.36 -17.53
C VAL A 77 3.20 11.92 -18.01
N ASN A 78 3.66 12.98 -17.35
CA ASN A 78 4.97 13.56 -17.59
C ASN A 78 6.07 12.81 -16.83
N LEU A 79 6.92 12.08 -17.55
CA LEU A 79 8.03 11.33 -16.94
C LEU A 79 9.05 12.24 -16.23
N ALA A 80 9.16 13.52 -16.62
CA ALA A 80 10.06 14.46 -15.94
C ALA A 80 9.59 14.75 -14.51
N GLU A 81 8.27 14.85 -14.29
CA GLU A 81 7.69 15.06 -12.96
C GLU A 81 7.83 13.83 -12.08
N ILE A 82 7.61 12.63 -12.64
CA ILE A 82 7.86 11.36 -11.92
C ILE A 82 9.34 11.24 -11.55
N GLY A 83 10.24 11.57 -12.48
CA GLY A 83 11.69 11.56 -12.25
C GLY A 83 12.09 12.51 -11.12
N MET A 84 11.56 13.73 -11.12
CA MET A 84 11.80 14.72 -10.05
C MET A 84 11.23 14.22 -8.70
N ALA A 85 10.03 13.65 -8.69
CA ALA A 85 9.42 13.11 -7.48
C ALA A 85 10.22 11.92 -6.89
N LEU A 86 10.73 11.03 -7.75
CA LEU A 86 11.60 9.93 -7.35
C LEU A 86 12.96 10.42 -6.86
N ALA A 87 13.54 11.42 -7.53
CA ALA A 87 14.80 12.02 -7.12
C ALA A 87 14.68 12.69 -5.75
N GLY A 88 13.56 13.37 -5.46
CA GLY A 88 13.27 13.94 -4.13
C GLY A 88 13.04 12.89 -3.04
N ARG A 89 12.62 11.67 -3.42
CA ARG A 89 12.42 10.57 -2.48
C ARG A 89 13.73 10.01 -1.91
N VAL A 90 14.83 10.06 -2.65
CA VAL A 90 16.16 9.60 -2.19
C VAL A 90 16.68 10.41 -0.99
N PRO A 91 16.80 11.76 -1.05
CA PRO A 91 17.20 12.55 0.10
C PRO A 91 16.13 12.53 1.20
N GLY A 92 14.85 12.43 0.85
CA GLY A 92 13.78 12.28 1.85
C GLY A 92 13.94 11.03 2.73
N ASN A 93 14.26 9.87 2.15
CA ASN A 93 14.55 8.66 2.94
C ASN A 93 15.84 8.79 3.77
N ALA A 94 16.87 9.44 3.22
CA ALA A 94 18.12 9.66 3.94
C ALA A 94 17.92 10.56 5.16
N LEU A 95 17.15 11.64 5.01
CA LEU A 95 16.79 12.53 6.13
C LEU A 95 15.87 11.83 7.13
N GLY A 96 14.92 11.01 6.67
CA GLY A 96 14.05 10.22 7.55
C GLY A 96 14.78 9.14 8.36
N LEU A 97 15.97 8.71 7.92
CA LEU A 97 16.86 7.83 8.69
C LEU A 97 17.70 8.58 9.74
N LEU A 98 17.86 9.89 9.56
CA LEU A 98 18.67 10.75 10.44
C LEU A 98 17.85 11.42 11.54
N VAL A 99 16.52 11.46 11.41
CA VAL A 99 15.55 11.97 12.39
C VAL A 99 15.00 10.83 13.23
#